data_AF-A0A8K0PXJ7-F1
#
_entry.id   AF-A0A8K0PXJ7-F1
#
_cell.length_a   1.000
_cell.length_b   1.000
_cell.length_c   1.000
_cell.angle_alpha   90.00
_cell.angle_beta   90.00
_cell.angle_gamma   90.00
#
_symmetry.space_group_name_H-M   'P 1'
#
loop_
_entity.id
_entity.type
_entity.pdbx_description
1 polymer ?
#
loop_
_entity_poly.entity_id
_entity_poly.type
_entity_poly.pdbx_seq_one_letter_code
_entity_poly.pdbx_strand_id
1 'polypeptide(L)'
;MKSAAMATQSPDYSDDEYEFDEEYFSRTYQPLSNLPTPPPSSREANNGSNSRTLLEDGGLLDSALLGPAIHLVNLIPPAASLSAPSVALVHEMLVRAELPTDIVALAVCILDSLSSKFALNWRLACPLAQHEPTSGSTKRHTIQASSFPTAQLHIDSVNPEVIVLGALVIAFKFQDDKYERTEYYRTEWGKSLWTCGQLNVTERCIMADLGYRILPLWHPALIADAISDMRRAARQAVTPSTSRNGDTHKRSASSGDALTRHCYPLTPAETPVSEDGPANNPLREAVGVVAFGNSGVVDAPVLHAPPPSRRKTSSPVAG
;
A
#
# COMPACT_ATOMS: atom_id res chain seq x y z
N MET A 1 6.24 -35.49 80.05
CA MET A 1 5.90 -34.06 80.24
C MET A 1 7.14 -33.34 80.73
N LYS A 2 7.79 -32.57 79.85
CA LYS A 2 8.92 -31.68 80.16
C LYS A 2 8.66 -30.36 79.44
N SER A 3 8.53 -29.29 80.22
CA SER A 3 8.54 -27.91 79.74
C SER A 3 9.98 -27.49 79.44
N ALA A 4 10.16 -26.75 78.34
CA ALA A 4 11.24 -25.79 78.19
C ALA A 4 10.74 -24.67 77.26
N ALA A 5 10.68 -23.47 77.82
CA ALA A 5 10.35 -22.23 77.13
C ALA A 5 11.51 -21.85 76.19
N MET A 6 11.18 -21.40 74.98
CA MET A 6 12.11 -20.76 74.06
C MET A 6 11.65 -19.31 73.89
N ALA A 7 12.35 -18.41 74.57
CA ALA A 7 12.35 -16.99 74.27
C ALA A 7 13.20 -16.77 73.01
N THR A 8 12.71 -16.00 72.06
CA THR A 8 13.59 -15.36 71.06
C THR A 8 12.98 -14.03 70.68
N GLN A 9 13.85 -13.03 70.74
CA GLN A 9 13.57 -11.60 70.70
C GLN A 9 13.01 -11.16 69.35
N SER A 10 12.02 -10.27 69.38
CA SER A 10 11.61 -9.48 68.23
C SER A 10 12.69 -8.43 67.95
N PRO A 11 13.27 -8.35 66.75
CA PRO A 11 14.02 -7.17 66.34
C PRO A 11 13.04 -6.05 66.04
N ASP A 12 13.19 -4.94 66.77
CA ASP A 12 12.73 -3.61 66.38
C ASP A 12 13.21 -3.34 64.95
N TYR A 13 12.29 -3.31 63.99
CA TYR A 13 12.56 -2.75 62.68
C TYR A 13 12.28 -1.26 62.77
N SER A 14 13.36 -0.49 62.89
CA SER A 14 13.34 0.95 62.71
C SER A 14 12.83 1.26 61.30
N ASP A 15 11.67 1.91 61.26
CA ASP A 15 11.06 2.53 60.10
C ASP A 15 11.95 3.71 59.69
N ASP A 16 13.01 3.41 58.95
CA ASP A 16 13.85 4.43 58.34
C ASP A 16 12.99 5.11 57.27
N GLU A 17 12.44 6.27 57.64
CA GLU A 17 11.71 7.21 56.79
C GLU A 17 12.51 7.46 55.51
N TYR A 18 12.15 6.77 54.42
CA TYR A 18 12.49 7.21 53.08
C TYR A 18 11.70 8.49 52.82
N GLU A 19 12.25 9.62 53.28
CA GLU A 19 11.74 10.96 53.00
C GLU A 19 11.77 11.16 51.49
N PHE A 20 10.62 10.93 50.87
CA PHE A 20 10.41 11.24 49.46
C PHE A 20 10.58 12.75 49.30
N ASP A 21 11.74 13.14 48.77
CA ASP A 21 12.06 14.54 48.49
C ASP A 21 11.22 15.02 47.29
N GLU A 22 9.98 15.38 47.58
CA GLU A 22 9.02 16.00 46.66
C GLU A 22 9.60 17.29 46.05
N GLU A 23 10.51 17.98 46.76
CA GLU A 23 11.17 19.19 46.25
C GLU A 23 12.17 18.86 45.14
N TYR A 24 13.00 17.82 45.31
CA TYR A 24 13.89 17.32 44.26
C TYR A 24 13.10 16.81 43.04
N PHE A 25 11.98 16.10 43.28
CA PHE A 25 11.13 15.62 42.19
C PHE A 25 10.49 16.77 41.40
N SER A 26 9.99 17.78 42.11
CA SER A 26 9.38 18.98 41.50
C SER A 26 10.38 19.84 40.72
N ARG A 27 11.66 19.89 41.14
CA ARG A 27 12.73 20.60 40.43
C ARG A 27 13.24 19.85 39.21
N THR A 28 13.28 18.52 39.26
CA THR A 28 13.91 17.69 38.21
C THR A 28 12.90 17.26 37.15
N TYR A 29 11.67 16.97 37.54
CA TYR A 29 10.61 16.50 36.65
C TYR A 29 9.62 17.62 36.33
N GLN A 30 10.11 18.62 35.59
CA GLN A 30 9.22 19.60 34.98
C GLN A 30 8.36 18.89 33.91
N PRO A 31 7.01 18.98 33.96
CA PRO A 31 6.16 18.34 32.97
C PRO A 31 6.57 18.75 31.56
N LEU A 32 6.87 17.78 30.69
CA LEU A 32 7.25 17.97 29.29
C LEU A 32 6.11 18.52 28.42
N SER A 33 5.11 19.18 29.02
CA SER A 33 3.93 19.74 28.35
C SER A 33 4.22 20.95 27.47
N ASN A 34 5.49 21.39 27.40
CA ASN A 34 5.98 22.42 26.49
C ASN A 34 6.77 21.84 25.30
N LEU A 35 6.84 20.52 25.13
CA LEU A 35 7.25 19.99 23.84
C LEU A 35 6.18 20.39 22.82
N PRO A 36 6.54 21.04 21.69
CA PRO A 36 5.58 21.26 20.63
C PRO A 36 4.96 19.91 20.31
N THR A 37 3.63 19.84 20.36
CA THR A 37 2.91 18.68 19.86
C THR A 37 3.47 18.37 18.47
N PRO A 38 3.86 17.11 18.20
CA PRO A 38 4.27 16.77 16.85
C PRO A 38 3.14 17.23 15.90
N PRO A 39 3.49 17.89 14.78
CA PRO A 39 2.48 18.34 13.84
C PRO A 39 1.60 17.15 13.44
N PRO A 40 0.28 17.35 13.26
CA PRO A 40 -0.59 16.29 12.81
C PRO A 40 -0.01 15.66 11.55
N SER A 41 0.08 14.33 11.53
CA SER A 41 0.62 13.60 10.37
C SER A 41 -0.23 13.95 9.16
N SER A 42 0.40 14.52 8.12
CA SER A 42 -0.25 14.90 6.86
C SER A 42 -0.94 13.74 6.15
N ARG A 43 -0.68 12.50 6.58
CA ARG A 43 -1.24 11.28 6.03
C ARG A 43 -2.72 11.06 6.39
N GLU A 44 -3.21 11.61 7.50
CA GLU A 44 -4.59 11.41 7.96
C GLU A 44 -5.58 12.34 7.24
N ALA A 45 -5.12 13.50 6.76
CA ALA A 45 -5.95 14.48 6.08
C ALA A 45 -6.35 14.06 4.65
N ASN A 46 -5.54 13.20 4.00
CA ASN A 46 -5.73 12.88 2.58
C ASN A 46 -6.74 11.76 2.32
N ASN A 47 -7.02 10.92 3.32
CA ASN A 47 -8.00 9.84 3.18
C ASN A 47 -9.45 10.37 3.21
N GLY A 48 -9.68 11.56 3.78
CA GLY A 48 -10.99 12.20 3.82
C GLY A 48 -11.20 13.31 2.78
N SER A 49 -10.13 13.90 2.24
CA SER A 49 -10.22 15.03 1.30
C SER A 49 -10.47 14.59 -0.15
N ASN A 50 -9.89 13.46 -0.59
CA ASN A 50 -10.02 12.97 -1.96
C ASN A 50 -11.45 12.50 -2.30
N SER A 51 -12.19 12.05 -1.30
CA SER A 51 -13.62 11.73 -1.46
C SER A 51 -14.45 13.00 -1.67
N ARG A 52 -14.07 14.11 -1.02
CA ARG A 52 -14.86 15.36 -0.98
C ARG A 52 -14.82 16.19 -2.27
N THR A 53 -13.71 16.21 -3.00
CA THR A 53 -13.63 16.96 -4.27
C THR A 53 -14.36 16.27 -5.41
N LEU A 54 -14.63 14.98 -5.29
CA LEU A 54 -15.39 14.20 -6.26
C LEU A 54 -16.90 14.13 -5.93
N LEU A 55 -17.26 14.42 -4.67
CA LEU A 55 -18.64 14.60 -4.20
C LEU A 55 -19.36 15.79 -4.86
N GLU A 56 -18.64 16.75 -5.45
CA GLU A 56 -19.24 17.98 -6.02
C GLU A 56 -19.75 17.83 -7.47
N ASP A 57 -19.27 16.83 -8.22
CA ASP A 57 -19.80 16.53 -9.55
C ASP A 57 -20.93 15.50 -9.40
N GLY A 58 -22.16 15.99 -9.23
CA GLY A 58 -23.33 15.25 -8.74
C GLY A 58 -23.74 13.96 -9.47
N GLY A 59 -22.99 13.51 -10.49
CA GLY A 59 -23.19 12.23 -11.17
C GLY A 59 -22.63 11.00 -10.44
N LEU A 60 -21.64 11.15 -9.55
CA LEU A 60 -20.97 9.98 -8.94
C LEU A 60 -21.65 9.49 -7.65
N LEU A 61 -22.37 10.38 -6.96
CA LEU A 61 -23.03 10.08 -5.67
C LEU A 61 -24.20 9.10 -5.76
N ASP A 62 -24.85 9.04 -6.92
CA ASP A 62 -26.01 8.18 -7.12
C ASP A 62 -25.66 6.82 -7.73
N SER A 63 -24.36 6.57 -7.97
CA SER A 63 -23.92 5.30 -8.53
C SER A 63 -23.83 4.24 -7.44
N ALA A 64 -24.58 3.14 -7.61
CA ALA A 64 -24.51 1.95 -6.77
C ALA A 64 -23.08 1.38 -6.61
N LEU A 65 -22.16 1.77 -7.51
CA LEU A 65 -20.76 1.35 -7.53
C LEU A 65 -19.83 2.22 -6.68
N LEU A 66 -20.31 3.33 -6.10
CA LEU A 66 -19.48 4.20 -5.26
C LEU A 66 -18.97 3.47 -4.01
N GLY A 67 -19.84 2.74 -3.32
CA GLY A 67 -19.45 1.92 -2.16
C GLY A 67 -18.36 0.90 -2.48
N PRO A 68 -18.58 0.04 -3.49
CA PRO A 68 -17.55 -0.86 -4.01
C PRO A 68 -16.23 -0.16 -4.37
N ALA A 69 -16.27 0.97 -5.08
CA ALA A 69 -15.06 1.69 -5.48
C ALA A 69 -14.27 2.21 -4.28
N ILE A 70 -14.93 2.83 -3.30
CA ILE A 70 -14.30 3.30 -2.06
C ILE A 70 -13.68 2.13 -1.30
N HIS A 71 -14.42 1.03 -1.16
CA HIS A 71 -13.94 -0.13 -0.41
C HIS A 71 -12.72 -0.77 -1.07
N LEU A 72 -12.73 -0.98 -2.39
CA LEU A 72 -11.59 -1.51 -3.14
C LEU A 72 -10.35 -0.62 -3.03
N VAL A 73 -10.52 0.71 -3.11
CA VAL A 73 -9.40 1.65 -2.92
C VAL A 73 -8.80 1.54 -1.53
N ASN A 74 -9.62 1.37 -0.50
CA ASN A 74 -9.15 1.22 0.88
C ASN A 74 -8.37 -0.07 1.13
N LEU A 75 -8.51 -1.09 0.25
CA LEU A 75 -7.78 -2.34 0.32
C LEU A 75 -6.44 -2.30 -0.44
N ILE A 76 -6.14 -1.22 -1.16
CA ILE A 76 -4.85 -1.06 -1.83
C ILE A 76 -3.76 -0.96 -0.75
N PRO A 77 -2.74 -1.84 -0.77
CA PRO A 77 -1.68 -1.80 0.23
C PRO A 77 -0.96 -0.45 0.19
N PRO A 78 -0.90 0.30 1.29
CA PRO A 78 -0.41 1.68 1.28
C PRO A 78 1.10 1.79 1.01
N ALA A 79 1.83 0.69 1.07
CA ALA A 79 3.26 0.61 0.72
C ALA A 79 3.49 0.26 -0.75
N ALA A 80 2.43 0.12 -1.56
CA ALA A 80 2.54 -0.22 -2.98
C ALA A 80 3.00 0.97 -3.83
N SER A 81 2.48 2.17 -3.58
CA SER A 81 2.85 3.41 -4.30
C SER A 81 2.77 4.60 -3.36
N LEU A 82 3.50 5.69 -3.63
CA LEU A 82 3.27 6.97 -2.95
C LEU A 82 2.12 7.77 -3.58
N SER A 83 1.74 7.44 -4.82
CA SER A 83 0.58 8.04 -5.47
C SER A 83 -0.67 7.65 -4.70
N ALA A 84 -1.46 8.67 -4.32
CA ALA A 84 -2.71 8.44 -3.61
C ALA A 84 -3.69 7.72 -4.55
N PRO A 85 -4.28 6.59 -4.11
CA PRO A 85 -5.25 5.89 -4.93
C PRO A 85 -6.53 6.71 -5.12
N SER A 86 -7.10 6.64 -6.32
CA SER A 86 -8.23 7.40 -6.79
C SER A 86 -9.51 6.56 -6.81
N VAL A 87 -10.49 6.97 -6.01
CA VAL A 87 -11.85 6.40 -6.01
C VAL A 87 -12.52 6.63 -7.37
N ALA A 88 -12.28 7.78 -8.01
CA ALA A 88 -12.81 8.10 -9.34
C ALA A 88 -12.40 7.05 -10.37
N LEU A 89 -11.11 6.73 -10.41
CA LEU A 89 -10.55 5.83 -11.40
C LEU A 89 -11.07 4.40 -11.21
N VAL A 90 -11.14 3.94 -9.97
CA VAL A 90 -11.71 2.62 -9.66
C VAL A 90 -13.21 2.59 -9.96
N HIS A 91 -13.95 3.65 -9.67
CA HIS A 91 -15.37 3.76 -10.03
C HIS A 91 -15.59 3.66 -11.54
N GLU A 92 -14.88 4.45 -12.35
CA GLU A 92 -14.94 4.37 -13.80
C GLU A 92 -14.52 2.99 -14.34
N MET A 93 -13.59 2.32 -13.67
CA MET A 93 -13.17 0.96 -14.01
C MET A 93 -14.30 -0.03 -13.77
N LEU A 94 -15.00 0.05 -12.63
CA LEU A 94 -16.16 -0.80 -12.33
C LEU A 94 -17.32 -0.56 -13.30
N VAL A 95 -17.60 0.70 -13.65
CA VAL A 95 -18.64 1.05 -14.63
C VAL A 95 -18.35 0.41 -16.00
N ARG A 96 -17.09 0.44 -16.45
CA ARG A 96 -16.69 -0.15 -17.73
C ARG A 96 -16.61 -1.68 -17.70
N ALA A 97 -16.24 -2.25 -16.57
CA ALA A 97 -16.15 -3.69 -16.42
C ALA A 97 -17.52 -4.37 -16.37
N GLU A 98 -18.55 -3.65 -15.90
CA GLU A 98 -19.95 -4.11 -15.81
C GLU A 98 -20.08 -5.50 -15.17
N LEU A 99 -19.31 -5.73 -14.11
CA LEU A 99 -19.24 -7.03 -13.46
C LEU A 99 -20.39 -7.24 -12.48
N PRO A 100 -20.90 -8.48 -12.35
CA PRO A 100 -21.79 -8.86 -11.26
C PRO A 100 -21.17 -8.54 -9.89
N THR A 101 -22.01 -8.09 -8.96
CA THR A 101 -21.60 -7.73 -7.59
C THR A 101 -20.81 -8.83 -6.90
N ASP A 102 -21.15 -10.10 -7.13
CA ASP A 102 -20.45 -11.24 -6.52
C ASP A 102 -19.00 -11.37 -7.03
N ILE A 103 -18.75 -11.05 -8.30
CA ILE A 103 -17.38 -11.03 -8.87
C ILE A 103 -16.58 -9.88 -8.27
N VAL A 104 -17.20 -8.71 -8.10
CA VAL A 104 -16.57 -7.57 -7.41
C VAL A 104 -16.27 -7.91 -5.95
N ALA A 105 -17.18 -8.62 -5.28
CA ALA A 105 -16.98 -9.10 -3.92
C ALA A 105 -15.85 -10.13 -3.82
N LEU A 106 -15.67 -11.01 -4.80
CA LEU A 106 -14.50 -11.88 -4.86
C LEU A 106 -13.20 -11.09 -5.02
N ALA A 107 -13.20 -10.03 -5.84
CA ALA A 107 -12.04 -9.14 -5.96
C ALA A 107 -11.72 -8.46 -4.62
N VAL A 108 -12.73 -8.05 -3.85
CA VAL A 108 -12.57 -7.57 -2.47
C VAL A 108 -11.90 -8.64 -1.59
N CYS A 109 -12.41 -9.88 -1.59
CA CYS A 109 -11.81 -10.97 -0.80
C CYS A 109 -10.37 -11.28 -1.22
N ILE A 110 -10.05 -11.20 -2.51
CA ILE A 110 -8.69 -11.35 -3.05
C ILE A 110 -7.76 -10.29 -2.47
N LEU A 111 -8.17 -9.02 -2.50
CA LEU A 111 -7.36 -7.91 -2.01
C LEU A 111 -7.17 -7.96 -0.50
N ASP A 112 -8.22 -8.28 0.26
CA ASP A 112 -8.18 -8.39 1.72
C ASP A 112 -7.29 -9.56 2.19
N SER A 113 -7.12 -10.58 1.35
CA SER A 113 -6.27 -11.74 1.64
C SER A 113 -4.79 -11.54 1.29
N LEU A 114 -4.40 -10.38 0.75
CA LEU A 114 -3.01 -10.11 0.40
C LEU A 114 -2.15 -9.96 1.66
N SER A 115 -0.96 -10.55 1.63
CA SER A 115 -0.01 -10.50 2.73
C SER A 115 0.64 -9.13 2.86
N SER A 116 1.19 -8.84 4.04
CA SER A 116 1.98 -7.62 4.28
C SER A 116 3.24 -7.51 3.39
N LYS A 117 3.69 -8.63 2.80
CA LYS A 117 4.85 -8.67 1.90
C LYS A 117 4.48 -8.40 0.44
N PHE A 118 3.20 -8.49 0.08
CA PHE A 118 2.72 -8.31 -1.29
C PHE A 118 3.24 -7.00 -1.90
N ALA A 119 3.07 -5.88 -1.20
CA ALA A 119 3.43 -4.55 -1.71
C ALA A 119 4.92 -4.45 -2.07
N LEU A 120 5.80 -5.02 -1.25
CA LEU A 120 7.24 -5.06 -1.54
C LEU A 120 7.54 -5.93 -2.75
N ASN A 121 6.97 -7.15 -2.80
CA ASN A 121 7.20 -8.09 -3.90
C ASN A 121 6.69 -7.55 -5.23
N TRP A 122 5.49 -6.95 -5.23
CA TRP A 122 4.91 -6.30 -6.39
C TRP A 122 5.80 -5.16 -6.89
N ARG A 123 6.33 -4.32 -5.98
CA ARG A 123 7.24 -3.24 -6.37
C ARG A 123 8.55 -3.75 -6.98
N LEU A 124 9.12 -4.83 -6.44
CA LEU A 124 10.35 -5.37 -7.01
C LEU A 124 10.14 -5.98 -8.41
N ALA A 125 8.93 -6.41 -8.73
CA ALA A 125 8.62 -7.10 -9.99
C ALA A 125 7.99 -6.20 -11.06
N CYS A 126 7.18 -5.21 -10.68
CA CYS A 126 6.34 -4.45 -11.60
C CYS A 126 7.20 -3.57 -12.53
N PRO A 127 7.09 -3.70 -13.86
CA PRO A 127 7.89 -2.88 -14.78
C PRO A 127 7.42 -1.43 -14.76
N LEU A 128 8.38 -0.50 -14.84
CA LEU A 128 8.07 0.91 -15.11
C LEU A 128 7.49 1.01 -16.52
N ALA A 129 6.56 1.95 -16.75
CA ALA A 129 6.03 2.21 -18.08
C ALA A 129 7.15 2.82 -18.96
N GLN A 130 8.02 1.96 -19.51
CA GLN A 130 8.94 2.38 -20.55
C GLN A 130 8.10 2.65 -21.79
N HIS A 131 8.13 3.89 -22.25
CA HIS A 131 7.55 4.27 -23.53
C HIS A 131 8.10 3.30 -24.58
N GLU A 132 7.22 2.54 -25.22
CA GLU A 132 7.54 1.67 -26.36
C GLU A 132 8.46 2.47 -27.30
N PRO A 133 9.70 2.01 -27.57
CA PRO A 133 10.57 2.70 -28.48
C PRO A 133 9.92 2.61 -29.85
N THR A 134 9.30 3.72 -30.27
CA THR A 134 8.87 3.93 -31.63
C THR A 134 10.05 3.55 -32.52
N SER A 135 9.87 2.50 -33.31
CA SER A 135 10.89 1.94 -34.19
C SER A 135 11.27 2.96 -35.26
N GLY A 136 12.14 3.90 -34.90
CA GLY A 136 12.78 4.88 -35.76
C GLY A 136 14.28 4.59 -35.77
N SER A 137 14.67 3.57 -36.53
CA SER A 137 16.08 3.24 -36.75
C SER A 137 16.77 4.38 -37.49
N THR A 138 17.63 5.12 -36.79
CA THR A 138 18.78 5.77 -37.44
C THR A 138 20.06 5.30 -36.78
N LYS A 139 20.76 4.44 -37.53
CA LYS A 139 22.14 3.99 -37.32
C LYS A 139 23.05 5.19 -37.02
N ARG A 140 23.44 5.39 -35.76
CA ARG A 140 24.70 6.06 -35.43
C ARG A 140 25.50 5.19 -34.48
N HIS A 141 26.64 4.75 -34.97
CA HIS A 141 27.72 4.18 -34.19
C HIS A 141 28.33 5.30 -33.34
N THR A 142 27.80 5.48 -32.13
CA THR A 142 28.49 6.22 -31.08
C THR A 142 28.41 5.37 -29.84
N ILE A 143 29.56 5.17 -29.20
CA ILE A 143 29.72 4.43 -27.95
C ILE A 143 28.65 4.94 -26.98
N GLN A 144 27.61 4.13 -26.76
CA GLN A 144 26.57 4.42 -25.78
C GLN A 144 27.25 4.39 -24.44
N ALA A 145 27.50 5.58 -23.88
CA ALA A 145 27.67 5.71 -22.45
C ALA A 145 26.51 4.93 -21.83
N SER A 146 26.84 3.89 -21.07
CA SER A 146 25.90 3.26 -20.18
C SER A 146 25.48 4.33 -19.19
N SER A 147 24.46 5.10 -19.55
CA SER A 147 23.55 5.65 -18.57
C SER A 147 23.00 4.44 -17.85
N PHE A 148 23.71 4.02 -16.80
CA PHE A 148 23.05 3.45 -15.65
C PHE A 148 21.83 4.33 -15.44
N PRO A 149 20.60 3.83 -15.61
CA PRO A 149 19.46 4.59 -15.17
C PRO A 149 19.71 4.72 -13.67
N THR A 150 20.17 5.89 -13.24
CA THR A 150 20.04 6.30 -11.85
C THR A 150 18.61 5.98 -11.50
N ALA A 151 18.46 4.94 -10.68
CA ALA A 151 17.23 4.24 -10.45
C ALA A 151 16.13 5.27 -10.25
N GLN A 152 15.29 5.45 -11.26
CA GLN A 152 14.01 6.07 -11.08
C GLN A 152 13.28 5.06 -10.21
N LEU A 153 13.43 5.22 -8.89
CA LEU A 153 12.97 4.27 -7.89
C LEU A 153 11.45 4.29 -7.90
N HIS A 154 10.90 3.56 -8.86
CA HIS A 154 9.77 2.62 -8.82
C HIS A 154 8.43 3.08 -8.22
N ILE A 155 8.43 3.71 -7.05
CA ILE A 155 7.24 3.88 -6.21
C ILE A 155 6.21 4.89 -6.74
N ASP A 156 6.61 5.83 -7.60
CA ASP A 156 5.73 6.91 -8.08
C ASP A 156 5.26 6.73 -9.53
N SER A 157 5.88 5.80 -10.26
CA SER A 157 5.69 5.71 -11.71
C SER A 157 4.47 4.90 -12.15
N VAL A 158 3.86 4.14 -11.24
CA VAL A 158 2.74 3.25 -11.55
C VAL A 158 1.60 3.52 -10.58
N ASN A 159 0.47 3.95 -11.13
CA ASN A 159 -0.77 4.14 -10.38
C ASN A 159 -1.21 2.81 -9.72
N PRO A 160 -1.41 2.77 -8.39
CA PRO A 160 -1.61 1.52 -7.65
C PRO A 160 -2.96 0.85 -7.93
N GLU A 161 -3.90 1.51 -8.59
CA GLU A 161 -5.20 0.98 -9.01
C GLU A 161 -5.07 -0.18 -10.01
N VAL A 162 -3.89 -0.39 -10.61
CA VAL A 162 -3.59 -1.61 -11.37
C VAL A 162 -3.73 -2.87 -10.51
N ILE A 163 -3.51 -2.77 -9.20
CA ILE A 163 -3.71 -3.87 -8.24
C ILE A 163 -5.20 -4.24 -8.17
N VAL A 164 -6.08 -3.24 -8.15
CA VAL A 164 -7.54 -3.44 -8.21
C VAL A 164 -7.94 -4.03 -9.55
N LEU A 165 -7.42 -3.50 -10.66
CA LEU A 165 -7.67 -4.06 -12.00
C LEU A 165 -7.25 -5.54 -12.08
N GLY A 166 -6.05 -5.87 -11.58
CA GLY A 166 -5.55 -7.24 -11.54
C GLY A 166 -6.45 -8.17 -10.74
N ALA A 167 -6.92 -7.74 -9.56
CA ALA A 167 -7.85 -8.52 -8.74
C ALA A 167 -9.20 -8.75 -9.43
N LEU A 168 -9.77 -7.73 -10.08
CA LEU A 168 -11.02 -7.84 -10.85
C LEU A 168 -10.86 -8.82 -12.03
N VAL A 169 -9.76 -8.74 -12.76
CA VAL A 169 -9.46 -9.66 -13.86
C VAL A 169 -9.32 -11.09 -13.37
N ILE A 170 -8.64 -11.33 -12.24
CA ILE A 170 -8.53 -12.66 -11.63
C ILE A 170 -9.90 -13.19 -11.20
N ALA A 171 -10.71 -12.37 -10.51
CA ALA A 171 -12.04 -12.74 -10.07
C ALA A 171 -12.97 -13.10 -11.25
N PHE A 172 -12.90 -12.32 -12.33
CA PHE A 172 -13.66 -12.57 -13.55
C PHE A 172 -13.21 -13.86 -14.23
N LYS A 173 -11.91 -14.03 -14.46
CA LYS A 173 -11.33 -15.26 -15.05
C LYS A 173 -11.61 -16.52 -14.23
N PHE A 174 -11.83 -16.37 -12.93
CA PHE A 174 -12.19 -17.49 -12.05
C PHE A 174 -13.65 -17.93 -12.23
N GLN A 175 -14.55 -17.02 -12.58
CA GLN A 175 -15.97 -17.32 -12.77
C GLN A 175 -16.37 -17.61 -14.22
N ASP A 176 -15.69 -16.98 -15.18
CA ASP A 176 -16.00 -17.15 -16.59
C ASP A 176 -14.91 -17.95 -17.30
N ASP A 177 -15.30 -19.09 -17.88
CA ASP A 177 -14.44 -19.90 -18.73
C ASP A 177 -14.04 -19.17 -20.02
N LYS A 178 -14.81 -18.14 -20.43
CA LYS A 178 -14.55 -17.31 -21.61
C LYS A 178 -13.85 -16.03 -21.19
N TYR A 179 -12.54 -16.11 -21.02
CA TYR A 179 -11.72 -14.93 -20.76
C TYR A 179 -11.07 -14.37 -22.02
N GLU A 180 -10.87 -13.06 -22.02
CA GLU A 180 -10.22 -12.33 -23.10
C GLU A 180 -8.70 -12.22 -22.88
N ARG A 181 -8.00 -11.71 -23.90
CA ARG A 181 -6.57 -11.43 -23.79
C ARG A 181 -6.32 -10.24 -22.85
N THR A 182 -5.15 -10.18 -22.22
CA THR A 182 -4.73 -9.06 -21.35
C THR A 182 -4.92 -7.69 -22.02
N GLU A 183 -4.74 -7.60 -23.35
CA GLU A 183 -4.97 -6.39 -24.13
C GLU A 183 -6.40 -5.83 -23.97
N TYR A 184 -7.41 -6.71 -23.94
CA TYR A 184 -8.82 -6.31 -23.77
C TYR A 184 -9.03 -5.65 -22.41
N TYR A 185 -8.57 -6.27 -21.32
CA TYR A 185 -8.72 -5.70 -19.98
C TYR A 185 -7.94 -4.40 -19.84
N ARG A 186 -6.78 -4.29 -20.48
CA ARG A 186 -6.02 -3.05 -20.55
C ARG A 186 -6.81 -1.94 -21.24
N THR A 187 -7.41 -2.19 -22.40
CA THR A 187 -8.09 -1.15 -23.19
C THR A 187 -9.45 -0.82 -22.61
N GLU A 188 -10.30 -1.82 -22.41
CA GLU A 188 -11.70 -1.64 -22.04
C GLU A 188 -11.83 -1.22 -20.57
N TRP A 189 -11.19 -1.94 -19.64
CA TRP A 189 -11.30 -1.66 -18.20
C TRP A 189 -10.22 -0.70 -17.72
N GLY A 190 -9.01 -0.79 -18.27
CA GLY A 190 -7.86 0.02 -17.89
C GLY A 190 -7.73 1.35 -18.65
N LYS A 191 -8.48 1.59 -19.73
CA LYS A 191 -8.36 2.81 -20.58
C LYS A 191 -6.93 3.00 -21.12
N SER A 192 -6.18 1.91 -21.28
CA SER A 192 -4.77 1.88 -21.66
C SER A 192 -3.80 2.62 -20.72
N LEU A 193 -4.22 2.91 -19.48
CA LEU A 193 -3.37 3.58 -18.47
C LEU A 193 -2.15 2.77 -18.06
N TRP A 194 -2.27 1.44 -18.07
CA TRP A 194 -1.19 0.51 -17.74
C TRP A 194 -0.80 -0.32 -18.96
N THR A 195 0.45 -0.74 -19.01
CA THR A 195 0.92 -1.68 -20.04
C THR A 195 0.45 -3.10 -19.74
N CYS A 196 0.39 -3.96 -20.76
CA CYS A 196 0.11 -5.39 -20.56
C CYS A 196 1.17 -6.06 -19.67
N GLY A 197 2.43 -5.59 -19.70
CA GLY A 197 3.48 -6.06 -18.80
C GLY A 197 3.16 -5.77 -17.34
N GLN A 198 2.72 -4.55 -17.02
CA GLN A 198 2.31 -4.17 -15.66
C GLN A 198 1.12 -4.99 -15.17
N LEU A 199 0.09 -5.15 -16.00
CA LEU A 199 -1.09 -5.94 -15.64
C LEU A 199 -0.74 -7.42 -15.41
N ASN A 200 -0.01 -8.05 -16.34
CA ASN A 200 0.40 -9.46 -16.22
C ASN A 200 1.27 -9.72 -14.99
N VAL A 201 2.21 -8.82 -14.67
CA VAL A 201 3.03 -8.95 -13.46
C VAL A 201 2.18 -8.77 -12.21
N THR A 202 1.24 -7.83 -12.21
CA THR A 202 0.33 -7.61 -11.10
C THR A 202 -0.54 -8.84 -10.83
N GLU A 203 -1.15 -9.42 -11.87
CA GLU A 203 -1.92 -10.67 -11.75
C GLU A 203 -1.06 -11.80 -11.16
N ARG A 204 0.18 -11.97 -11.67
CA ARG A 204 1.10 -12.99 -11.17
C ARG A 204 1.48 -12.78 -9.71
N CYS A 205 1.75 -11.53 -9.30
CA CYS A 205 2.08 -11.21 -7.91
C CYS A 205 0.91 -11.52 -6.97
N ILE A 206 -0.32 -11.17 -7.35
CA ILE A 206 -1.52 -11.49 -6.56
C ILE A 206 -1.66 -13.00 -6.42
N MET A 207 -1.62 -13.73 -7.55
CA MET A 207 -1.75 -15.18 -7.55
C MET A 207 -0.65 -15.89 -6.75
N ALA A 208 0.59 -15.43 -6.86
CA ALA A 208 1.70 -15.98 -6.09
C ALA A 208 1.55 -15.74 -4.58
N ASP A 209 1.11 -14.55 -4.17
CA ASP A 209 0.92 -14.20 -2.77
C ASP A 209 -0.23 -15.01 -2.12
N LEU A 210 -1.30 -15.27 -2.87
CA LEU A 210 -2.39 -16.17 -2.47
C LEU A 210 -2.00 -17.67 -2.49
N GLY A 211 -0.80 -18.01 -2.97
CA GLY A 211 -0.39 -19.39 -3.22
C GLY A 211 -1.29 -20.11 -4.24
N TYR A 212 -1.81 -19.36 -5.22
CA TYR A 212 -2.71 -19.84 -6.27
C TYR A 212 -4.03 -20.46 -5.78
N ARG A 213 -4.48 -20.12 -4.56
CA ARG A 213 -5.72 -20.64 -3.97
C ARG A 213 -6.84 -19.59 -3.96
N ILE A 214 -7.56 -19.44 -5.07
CA ILE A 214 -8.74 -18.55 -5.15
C ILE A 214 -9.99 -19.22 -4.58
N LEU A 215 -10.18 -20.53 -4.81
CA LEU A 215 -11.41 -21.24 -4.45
C LEU A 215 -11.87 -21.04 -2.98
N PRO A 216 -10.98 -21.03 -1.97
CA PRO A 216 -11.40 -20.75 -0.59
C PRO A 216 -11.99 -19.35 -0.37
N LEU A 217 -11.62 -18.38 -1.21
CA LEU A 217 -12.13 -17.01 -1.16
C LEU A 217 -13.52 -16.91 -1.80
N TRP A 218 -13.88 -17.84 -2.69
CA TRP A 218 -15.23 -17.99 -3.23
C TRP A 218 -16.14 -18.77 -2.26
N HIS A 219 -16.14 -18.34 -0.99
CA HIS A 219 -17.03 -18.90 0.02
C HIS A 219 -18.24 -17.98 0.21
N PRO A 220 -19.50 -18.50 0.21
CA PRO A 220 -20.69 -17.66 0.26
C PRO A 220 -20.73 -16.66 1.44
N ALA A 221 -20.22 -17.07 2.61
CA ALA A 221 -20.13 -16.17 3.76
C ALA A 221 -19.15 -15.01 3.53
N LEU A 222 -17.97 -15.27 2.96
CA LEU A 222 -16.97 -14.23 2.67
C LEU A 222 -17.50 -13.25 1.61
N ILE A 223 -18.18 -13.77 0.58
CA ILE A 223 -18.81 -12.95 -0.45
C ILE A 223 -19.92 -12.06 0.16
N ALA A 224 -20.78 -12.61 1.02
CA ALA A 224 -21.83 -11.84 1.70
C ALA A 224 -21.25 -10.74 2.60
N ASP A 225 -20.18 -11.04 3.35
CA ASP A 225 -19.49 -10.08 4.20
C ASP A 225 -18.84 -8.96 3.38
N ALA A 226 -18.13 -9.31 2.29
CA ALA A 226 -17.56 -8.34 1.35
C ALA A 226 -18.65 -7.40 0.76
N ILE A 227 -19.82 -7.94 0.41
CA ILE A 227 -20.95 -7.13 -0.06
C ILE A 227 -21.46 -6.18 1.03
N SER A 228 -21.55 -6.65 2.28
CA SER A 228 -21.93 -5.82 3.44
C SER A 228 -20.94 -4.67 3.65
N ASP A 229 -19.65 -4.95 3.48
CA ASP A 229 -18.55 -4.00 3.64
C ASP A 229 -18.57 -2.92 2.56
N MET A 230 -18.76 -3.30 1.29
CA MET A 230 -18.96 -2.36 0.18
C MET A 230 -20.17 -1.45 0.42
N ARG A 231 -21.29 -2.00 0.91
CA ARG A 231 -22.48 -1.19 1.27
C ARG A 231 -22.22 -0.28 2.46
N ARG A 232 -21.41 -0.71 3.44
CA ARG A 232 -21.02 0.11 4.60
C ARG A 232 -20.16 1.29 4.16
N ALA A 233 -19.22 1.07 3.24
CA ALA A 233 -18.40 2.13 2.66
C ALA A 233 -19.25 3.21 1.97
N ALA A 234 -20.29 2.83 1.22
CA ALA A 234 -21.22 3.80 0.61
C ALA A 234 -21.90 4.70 1.66
N ARG A 235 -22.42 4.12 2.75
CA ARG A 235 -23.10 4.88 3.82
C ARG A 235 -22.16 5.86 4.52
N GLN A 236 -20.90 5.47 4.73
CA GLN A 236 -19.88 6.32 5.33
C GLN A 236 -19.50 7.50 4.43
N ALA A 237 -19.58 7.34 3.11
CA ALA A 237 -19.30 8.42 2.15
C ALA A 237 -20.42 9.47 2.11
N VAL A 238 -21.68 9.04 2.22
CA VAL A 238 -22.86 9.94 2.20
C VAL A 238 -23.03 10.68 3.52
N THR A 239 -22.64 10.06 4.63
CA THR A 239 -22.75 10.70 5.95
C THR A 239 -21.72 11.82 6.03
N PRO A 240 -22.11 13.10 6.06
CA PRO A 240 -21.16 14.17 6.25
C PRO A 240 -20.48 13.92 7.59
N SER A 241 -19.14 13.84 7.58
CA SER A 241 -18.39 13.90 8.82
C SER A 241 -18.77 15.22 9.49
N THR A 242 -19.66 15.14 10.47
CA THR A 242 -19.82 16.19 11.47
C THR A 242 -18.43 16.30 12.06
N SER A 243 -17.68 17.29 11.58
CA SER A 243 -16.49 17.79 12.25
C SER A 243 -16.88 17.84 13.72
N ARG A 244 -16.20 17.07 14.57
CA ARG A 244 -16.17 17.35 16.00
C ARG A 244 -15.48 18.71 16.14
N ASN A 245 -16.17 19.76 15.73
CA ASN A 245 -15.88 21.12 16.12
C ASN A 245 -15.88 21.08 17.63
N GLY A 246 -14.73 21.47 18.19
CA GLY A 246 -14.33 21.28 19.57
C GLY A 246 -15.48 21.04 20.54
N ASP A 247 -15.47 19.86 21.15
CA ASP A 247 -15.90 19.75 22.54
C ASP A 247 -15.01 20.73 23.32
N THR A 248 -15.48 21.98 23.42
CA THR A 248 -15.07 22.91 24.45
C THR A 248 -15.39 22.22 25.76
N HIS A 249 -14.41 21.48 26.29
CA HIS A 249 -14.36 21.18 27.70
C HIS A 249 -14.58 22.50 28.41
N LYS A 250 -15.74 22.62 29.07
CA LYS A 250 -15.97 23.60 30.13
C LYS A 250 -14.97 23.29 31.25
N ARG A 251 -13.71 23.65 31.08
CA ARG A 251 -12.77 23.79 32.19
C ARG A 251 -12.96 25.20 32.73
N SER A 252 -13.47 25.20 33.96
CA SER A 252 -13.45 26.23 34.96
C SER A 252 -12.55 27.43 34.64
N ALA A 253 -13.16 28.61 34.67
CA ALA A 253 -12.46 29.87 34.77
C ALA A 253 -11.46 29.81 35.93
N SER A 254 -10.18 29.91 35.60
CA SER A 254 -9.15 30.36 36.52
C SER A 254 -8.54 31.61 35.90
N SER A 255 -8.79 32.73 36.57
CA SER A 255 -8.35 34.07 36.22
C SER A 255 -6.84 34.16 36.37
N GLY A 256 -6.12 34.10 35.26
CA GLY A 256 -4.69 34.41 35.17
C GLY A 256 -4.49 35.68 34.36
N ASP A 257 -4.18 36.76 35.06
CA ASP A 257 -3.91 38.10 34.55
C ASP A 257 -2.70 38.10 33.60
N ALA A 258 -2.95 38.29 32.30
CA ALA A 258 -1.90 38.32 31.27
C ALA A 258 -1.48 39.77 31.01
N LEU A 259 -0.42 40.19 31.72
CA LEU A 259 0.32 41.42 31.45
C LEU A 259 0.92 41.38 30.04
N THR A 260 0.40 42.25 29.17
CA THR A 260 1.01 42.66 27.89
C THR A 260 2.46 43.10 28.11
N ARG A 261 3.43 42.26 27.69
CA ARG A 261 4.84 42.67 27.63
C ARG A 261 5.47 42.27 26.29
N HIS A 262 5.42 43.23 25.39
CA HIS A 262 6.46 43.67 24.45
C HIS A 262 7.45 42.62 23.91
N CYS A 263 7.35 42.44 22.60
CA CYS A 263 8.29 41.75 21.72
C CYS A 263 9.74 42.22 21.90
N TYR A 264 10.66 41.27 22.04
CA TYR A 264 12.06 41.41 21.62
C TYR A 264 12.53 40.09 21.01
N PRO A 265 13.02 40.08 19.76
CA PRO A 265 13.77 38.94 19.23
C PRO A 265 15.20 39.04 19.76
N LEU A 266 15.57 38.16 20.69
CA LEU A 266 16.96 37.97 21.08
C LEU A 266 17.44 36.67 20.45
N THR A 267 18.07 36.79 19.28
CA THR A 267 19.05 35.82 18.79
C THR A 267 20.33 35.95 19.61
N PRO A 268 20.84 34.88 20.23
CA PRO A 268 22.24 34.79 20.56
C PRO A 268 23.00 34.26 19.34
N ALA A 269 23.88 35.10 18.83
CA ALA A 269 25.04 34.70 18.04
C ALA A 269 26.06 33.97 18.93
N GLU A 270 27.03 33.30 18.29
CA GLU A 270 28.29 32.75 18.84
C GLU A 270 28.22 31.27 19.33
N THR A 271 28.56 30.29 18.46
CA THR A 271 29.89 29.63 18.19
C THR A 271 30.11 28.36 19.04
N PRO A 272 30.81 27.29 18.58
CA PRO A 272 32.10 27.35 17.87
C PRO A 272 32.35 26.38 16.71
N VAL A 273 33.48 26.66 16.07
CA VAL A 273 34.11 26.11 14.87
C VAL A 273 34.93 24.85 15.19
N SER A 274 34.89 23.93 14.22
CA SER A 274 35.78 22.79 13.86
C SER A 274 36.82 22.22 14.81
N GLU A 275 36.86 20.88 14.88
CA GLU A 275 38.12 20.13 14.81
C GLU A 275 38.00 18.98 13.80
N ASP A 276 38.89 19.03 12.80
CA ASP A 276 39.22 17.96 11.86
C ASP A 276 40.03 16.86 12.55
N GLY A 277 39.77 15.59 12.19
CA GLY A 277 40.60 14.46 12.59
C GLY A 277 40.34 13.21 11.74
N PRO A 278 41.36 12.52 11.21
CA PRO A 278 41.25 11.76 9.97
C PRO A 278 40.95 10.26 10.14
N ALA A 279 40.46 9.70 9.03
CA ALA A 279 40.71 8.35 8.49
C ALA A 279 40.55 7.13 9.42
N ASN A 280 39.67 6.22 9.03
CA ASN A 280 40.05 4.83 8.73
C ASN A 280 38.89 4.07 8.06
N ASN A 281 39.03 3.83 6.75
CA ASN A 281 38.46 2.65 6.09
C ASN A 281 39.26 1.43 6.53
N PRO A 282 38.58 0.32 6.84
CA PRO A 282 38.72 -0.89 6.02
C PRO A 282 37.33 -1.52 5.81
N LEU A 283 37.05 -2.47 4.93
CA LEU A 283 37.75 -3.16 3.86
C LEU A 283 36.62 -3.96 3.21
N ARG A 284 36.42 -3.79 1.90
CA ARG A 284 35.65 -4.72 1.09
C ARG A 284 36.38 -6.06 1.12
N GLU A 285 35.69 -7.13 1.51
CA GLU A 285 36.14 -8.48 1.17
C GLU A 285 35.07 -9.17 0.32
N ALA A 286 35.48 -9.44 -0.92
CA ALA A 286 34.73 -10.17 -1.93
C ALA A 286 35.34 -11.58 -2.01
N VAL A 287 34.57 -12.60 -1.67
CA VAL A 287 34.87 -14.03 -1.89
C VAL A 287 33.52 -14.71 -2.11
N GLY A 288 33.23 -15.50 -3.14
CA GLY A 288 34.02 -15.91 -4.28
C GLY A 288 33.05 -16.48 -5.32
N VAL A 289 33.35 -16.19 -6.59
CA VAL A 289 32.76 -16.83 -7.76
C VAL A 289 33.28 -18.25 -7.82
N VAL A 290 32.41 -19.24 -7.62
CA VAL A 290 32.73 -20.64 -7.95
C VAL A 290 32.19 -20.89 -9.36
N ALA A 291 33.09 -20.77 -10.33
CA ALA A 291 32.92 -21.36 -11.64
C ALA A 291 33.19 -22.87 -11.52
N PHE A 292 32.18 -23.69 -11.78
CA PHE A 292 32.39 -25.07 -12.21
C PHE A 292 31.77 -25.23 -13.59
N GLY A 293 32.62 -25.60 -14.53
CA GLY A 293 32.27 -25.77 -15.92
C GLY A 293 31.63 -27.12 -16.21
N ASN A 294 30.96 -27.09 -17.36
CA ASN A 294 31.19 -27.95 -18.51
C ASN A 294 30.57 -29.35 -18.56
N SER A 295 30.05 -29.59 -19.77
CA SER A 295 29.69 -30.84 -20.43
C SER A 295 28.39 -31.54 -20.05
N GLY A 296 27.45 -31.48 -21.00
CA GLY A 296 26.27 -32.33 -21.07
C GLY A 296 25.48 -32.07 -22.35
N VAL A 297 26.11 -32.27 -23.51
CA VAL A 297 25.42 -32.46 -24.79
C VAL A 297 24.57 -33.72 -24.67
N VAL A 298 23.24 -33.61 -24.72
CA VAL A 298 22.36 -34.75 -24.99
C VAL A 298 21.16 -34.27 -25.82
N ASP A 299 20.91 -35.02 -26.87
CA ASP A 299 20.02 -34.78 -27.99
C ASP A 299 18.55 -34.51 -27.63
N ALA A 300 17.94 -33.67 -28.46
CA ALA A 300 16.50 -33.49 -28.57
C ALA A 300 15.84 -34.68 -29.29
N PRO A 301 14.62 -35.10 -28.90
CA PRO A 301 13.71 -35.76 -29.80
C PRO A 301 12.66 -34.77 -30.33
N VAL A 302 12.76 -34.54 -31.64
CA VAL A 302 11.79 -33.88 -32.51
C VAL A 302 10.43 -34.58 -32.36
N LEU A 303 9.44 -33.90 -31.77
CA LEU A 303 8.05 -34.30 -31.85
C LEU A 303 7.38 -33.63 -33.05
N HIS A 304 7.10 -34.46 -34.06
CA HIS A 304 6.30 -34.17 -35.24
C HIS A 304 4.91 -33.65 -34.87
N ALA A 305 4.58 -32.43 -35.33
CA ALA A 305 3.21 -31.94 -35.41
C ALA A 305 2.62 -32.28 -36.80
N PRO A 306 1.35 -32.75 -36.89
CA PRO A 306 0.69 -32.99 -38.17
C PRO A 306 0.16 -31.68 -38.81
N PRO A 307 0.07 -31.61 -40.16
CA PRO A 307 -0.32 -30.40 -40.88
C PRO A 307 -1.83 -30.11 -40.81
N PRO A 308 -2.23 -28.83 -40.95
CA PRO A 308 -3.64 -28.42 -40.85
C PRO A 308 -4.45 -28.84 -42.08
N SER A 309 -5.61 -29.43 -41.82
CA SER A 309 -6.62 -29.81 -42.80
C SER A 309 -7.32 -28.58 -43.39
N ARG A 310 -7.27 -28.45 -44.72
CA ARG A 310 -7.97 -27.43 -45.49
C ARG A 310 -9.49 -27.60 -45.35
N ARG A 311 -10.19 -26.63 -44.75
CA ARG A 311 -11.65 -26.54 -44.80
C ARG A 311 -12.09 -26.13 -46.21
N LYS A 312 -12.95 -26.97 -46.80
CA LYS A 312 -13.61 -26.78 -48.08
C LYS A 312 -14.84 -25.90 -47.85
N THR A 313 -14.82 -24.67 -48.35
CA THR A 313 -15.98 -23.79 -48.42
C THR A 313 -16.92 -24.31 -49.50
N SER A 314 -18.17 -24.61 -49.13
CA SER A 314 -19.26 -24.85 -50.06
C SER A 314 -20.14 -23.60 -50.07
N SER A 315 -20.31 -23.01 -51.26
CA SER A 315 -21.27 -21.95 -51.53
C SER A 315 -22.65 -22.56 -51.77
N PRO A 316 -23.75 -21.92 -51.37
CA PRO A 316 -25.09 -22.39 -51.72
C PRO A 316 -25.47 -21.98 -53.14
N VAL A 317 -26.07 -22.92 -53.86
CA VAL A 317 -26.73 -22.75 -55.15
C VAL A 317 -28.12 -22.18 -54.92
N ALA A 318 -28.46 -21.15 -55.71
CA ALA A 318 -29.79 -20.59 -55.80
C ALA A 318 -30.78 -21.56 -56.46
N GLY A 319 -31.96 -21.66 -55.88
CA GLY A 319 -33.17 -22.29 -56.42
C GLY A 319 -34.37 -21.67 -55.75
#